data_AF-A0A941TTX5-F1
#
_entry.id   AF-A0A941TTX5-F1
#
_cell.length_a   1.000
_cell.length_b   1.000
_cell.length_c   1.000
_cell.angle_alpha   90.00
_cell.angle_beta   90.00
_cell.angle_gamma   90.00
#
_symmetry.space_group_name_H-M   'P 1'
#
loop_
_entity.id
_entity.type
_entity.pdbx_description
1 polymer ?
#
loop_
_entity_poly.entity_id
_entity_poly.type
_entity_poly.pdbx_seq_one_letter_code
_entity_poly.pdbx_strand_id
1 'polypeptide(L)'
;MNKSAREKEAVLNVFAALVRPLTRVAFEYGISASEIAGAVRRTYIQSLEERLMGQNRVTTDARIAAVAGLTKSDVSALREATRAGAPHSLRATVSLD
;
A
#
# COMPACT_ATOMS: atom_id res chain seq x y z
N MET A 1 6.69 -3.28 21.90
CA MET A 1 6.61 -1.87 22.30
C MET A 1 5.50 -1.22 21.50
N ASN A 2 4.36 -0.91 22.12
CA ASN A 2 3.27 -0.23 21.42
C ASN A 2 3.67 1.25 21.27
N LYS A 3 3.91 1.70 20.04
CA LYS A 3 4.24 3.11 19.76
C LYS A 3 3.07 4.00 20.18
N SER A 4 3.37 5.11 20.87
CA SER A 4 2.35 6.05 21.31
C SER A 4 1.64 6.65 20.09
N ALA A 5 0.38 7.06 20.24
CA ALA A 5 -0.37 7.72 19.16
C ALA A 5 0.41 8.93 18.60
N ARG A 6 1.10 9.66 19.47
CA ARG A 6 1.94 10.81 19.10
C ARG A 6 3.15 10.42 18.24
N GLU A 7 3.82 9.32 18.54
CA GLU A 7 4.93 8.83 17.70
C GLU A 7 4.43 8.40 16.32
N LYS A 8 3.28 7.73 16.25
CA LYS A 8 2.67 7.33 14.98
C LYS A 8 2.34 8.56 14.13
N GLU A 9 1.73 9.58 14.75
CA GLU A 9 1.40 10.84 14.09
C GLU A 9 2.64 11.59 13.59
N ALA A 10 3.71 11.63 14.39
CA ALA A 10 4.97 12.24 13.98
C ALA A 10 5.55 11.56 12.72
N VAL A 11 5.49 10.22 12.64
CA VAL A 11 5.92 9.49 11.45
C VAL A 11 5.01 9.81 10.26
N LEU A 12 3.68 9.82 10.44
CA LEU A 12 2.74 10.18 9.37
C LEU A 12 2.99 11.60 8.82
N ASN A 13 3.35 12.55 9.67
CA ASN A 13 3.73 13.90 9.25
C ASN A 13 4.99 13.90 8.37
N VAL A 14 5.98 13.06 8.66
CA VAL A 14 7.15 12.89 7.79
C VAL A 14 6.74 12.31 6.44
N PHE A 15 5.90 11.27 6.41
CA PHE A 15 5.36 10.73 5.15
C PHE A 15 4.63 11.81 4.34
N ALA A 16 3.78 12.61 4.97
CA ALA A 16 3.07 13.70 4.31
C ALA A 16 4.03 14.77 3.76
N ALA A 17 5.08 15.11 4.51
CA ALA A 17 6.11 16.05 4.07
C ALA A 17 6.89 15.54 2.85
N LEU A 18 7.16 14.23 2.78
CA LEU A 18 7.82 13.58 1.64
C LEU A 18 6.90 13.47 0.41
N VAL A 19 5.62 13.20 0.62
CA VAL A 19 4.65 13.04 -0.48
C VAL A 19 4.28 14.39 -1.11
N ARG A 20 4.22 15.47 -0.31
CA ARG A 20 3.86 16.81 -0.80
C ARG A 20 4.65 17.28 -2.04
N PRO A 21 5.99 17.23 -2.10
CA PRO A 21 6.70 17.61 -3.33
C PRO A 21 6.37 16.68 -4.50
N LEU A 22 6.19 15.37 -4.26
CA LEU A 22 5.83 14.40 -5.30
C LEU A 22 4.44 14.65 -5.88
N THR A 23 3.49 15.17 -5.07
CA THR A 23 2.15 15.50 -5.58
C THR A 23 2.15 16.62 -6.61
N ARG A 24 3.12 17.56 -6.54
CA ARG A 24 3.24 18.60 -7.57
C ARG A 24 3.56 18.00 -8.94
N VAL A 25 4.52 17.08 -8.95
CA VAL A 25 4.87 16.29 -10.15
C VAL A 25 3.68 15.46 -10.59
N ALA A 26 2.98 14.80 -9.67
CA ALA A 26 1.78 14.01 -10.00
C ALA A 26 0.71 14.84 -10.74
N PHE A 27 0.51 16.11 -10.37
CA PHE A 27 -0.42 17.00 -11.07
C PHE A 27 -0.01 17.31 -12.50
N GLU A 28 1.28 17.47 -12.78
CA GLU A 28 1.80 17.71 -14.14
C GLU A 28 1.52 16.53 -15.08
N TYR A 29 1.48 15.31 -14.53
CA TYR A 29 1.19 14.08 -15.28
C TYR A 29 -0.28 13.64 -15.19
N GLY A 30 -1.16 14.43 -14.56
CA GLY A 30 -2.58 14.08 -14.41
C GLY A 30 -2.84 12.87 -13.51
N ILE A 31 -1.90 12.50 -12.64
CA ILE A 31 -2.01 11.33 -11.76
C ILE A 31 -2.94 11.67 -10.59
N SER A 32 -3.99 10.86 -10.43
CA SER A 32 -4.96 11.03 -9.36
C SER A 32 -4.45 10.54 -8.00
N ALA A 33 -5.03 11.06 -6.92
CA ALA A 33 -4.77 10.57 -5.57
C ALA A 33 -5.06 9.05 -5.42
N SER A 34 -6.03 8.52 -6.19
CA SER A 34 -6.38 7.10 -6.15
C SER A 34 -5.29 6.20 -6.76
N GLU A 35 -4.62 6.66 -7.82
CA GLU A 35 -3.49 5.94 -8.42
C GLU A 35 -2.27 5.94 -7.51
N ILE A 36 -1.98 7.08 -6.87
CA ILE A 36 -0.92 7.18 -5.85
C ILE A 36 -1.21 6.22 -4.70
N ALA A 37 -2.44 6.21 -4.18
CA ALA A 37 -2.84 5.29 -3.12
C ALA A 37 -2.68 3.83 -3.54
N GLY A 38 -3.02 3.48 -4.79
CA GLY A 38 -2.80 2.16 -5.36
C GLY A 38 -1.32 1.75 -5.36
N ALA A 39 -0.44 2.64 -5.83
CA ALA A 39 1.00 2.41 -5.84
C ALA A 39 1.57 2.20 -4.42
N VAL A 40 1.15 3.03 -3.46
CA VAL A 40 1.58 2.93 -2.06
C VAL A 40 1.10 1.62 -1.43
N ARG A 41 -0.18 1.23 -1.62
CA ARG A 41 -0.73 -0.03 -1.07
C ARG A 41 0.02 -1.24 -1.59
N ARG A 42 0.30 -1.29 -2.90
CA ARG A 42 1.04 -2.39 -3.51
C ARG A 42 2.46 -2.50 -2.93
N THR A 43 3.16 -1.38 -2.86
CA THR A 43 4.52 -1.30 -2.30
C THR A 43 4.54 -1.72 -0.82
N TYR A 44 3.52 -1.31 -0.06
CA TYR A 44 3.37 -1.70 1.34
C TYR A 44 3.18 -3.21 1.50
N ILE A 45 2.32 -3.84 0.68
CA ILE A 45 2.11 -5.29 0.71
C ILE A 45 3.41 -6.02 0.40
N GLN A 46 4.14 -5.63 -0.65
CA GLN A 46 5.42 -6.24 -1.01
C GLN A 46 6.43 -6.13 0.13
N SER A 47 6.58 -4.94 0.72
CA SER A 47 7.48 -4.71 1.87
C SER A 47 7.08 -5.55 3.09
N LEU A 48 5.78 -5.72 3.31
CA LEU A 48 5.26 -6.54 4.41
C LEU A 48 5.51 -8.04 4.16
N GLU A 49 5.35 -8.51 2.92
CA GLU A 49 5.67 -9.88 2.54
C GLU A 49 7.14 -10.19 2.74
N GLU A 50 8.03 -9.36 2.24
CA GLU A 50 9.49 -9.49 2.42
C GLU A 50 9.85 -9.57 3.90
N ARG A 51 9.27 -8.69 4.72
CA ARG A 51 9.44 -8.70 6.17
C ARG A 51 8.97 -10.01 6.82
N LEU A 52 7.82 -10.54 6.39
CA LEU A 52 7.27 -11.80 6.92
C LEU A 52 8.08 -13.01 6.49
N MET A 53 8.53 -13.05 5.22
CA MET A 53 9.42 -14.08 4.69
C MET A 53 10.75 -14.09 5.45
N GLY A 54 11.35 -12.91 5.68
CA GLY A 54 12.57 -12.78 6.49
C GLY A 54 12.41 -13.22 7.95
N GLN A 55 11.17 -13.37 8.43
CA GLN A 55 10.85 -13.90 9.77
C GLN A 55 10.42 -15.38 9.74
N ASN A 56 10.55 -16.08 8.61
CA ASN A 56 10.01 -17.43 8.38
C ASN A 56 8.52 -17.54 8.74
N ARG A 57 7.75 -16.47 8.52
CA ARG A 57 6.31 -16.44 8.78
C ARG A 57 5.53 -16.65 7.49
N VAL A 58 4.43 -17.41 7.60
CA VAL A 58 3.52 -17.62 6.48
C VAL A 58 2.90 -16.29 6.02
N THR A 59 2.97 -16.03 4.72
CA THR A 59 2.45 -14.84 4.02
C THR A 59 1.06 -15.11 3.44
N THR A 60 0.08 -15.42 4.30
CA THR A 60 -1.31 -15.59 3.86
C THR A 60 -1.99 -14.24 3.64
N ASP A 61 -2.92 -14.17 2.69
CA ASP A 61 -3.69 -12.96 2.41
C ASP A 61 -4.43 -12.46 3.65
N ALA A 62 -4.96 -13.37 4.46
CA ALA A 62 -5.63 -13.05 5.72
C ALA A 62 -4.72 -12.31 6.71
N ARG A 63 -3.45 -12.72 6.82
CA ARG A 63 -2.48 -12.08 7.71
C ARG A 63 -2.07 -10.71 7.18
N ILE A 64 -1.80 -10.62 5.89
CA ILE A 64 -1.43 -9.37 5.23
C ILE A 64 -2.57 -8.36 5.38
N ALA A 65 -3.82 -8.78 5.10
CA ALA A 65 -5.01 -7.96 5.27
C ALA A 65 -5.15 -7.41 6.70
N ALA A 66 -4.99 -8.27 7.70
CA ALA A 66 -5.08 -7.88 9.11
C ALA A 66 -4.01 -6.86 9.53
N VAL A 67 -2.77 -6.99 9.02
CA VAL A 67 -1.67 -6.08 9.37
C VAL A 67 -1.74 -4.77 8.56
N ALA A 68 -2.11 -4.85 7.28
CA ALA A 68 -2.19 -3.70 6.38
C ALA A 68 -3.48 -2.88 6.57
N GLY A 69 -4.46 -3.38 7.32
CA GLY A 69 -5.76 -2.74 7.46
C GLY A 69 -6.56 -2.75 6.15
N LEU A 70 -6.39 -3.79 5.33
CA LEU A 70 -7.05 -3.97 4.04
C LEU A 70 -7.99 -5.18 4.09
N THR A 71 -8.89 -5.29 3.12
CA THR A 71 -9.69 -6.51 2.96
C THR A 71 -8.85 -7.64 2.34
N LYS A 72 -9.26 -8.90 2.56
CA LYS A 72 -8.59 -10.04 1.90
C LYS A 72 -8.68 -9.96 0.38
N SER A 73 -9.81 -9.48 -0.15
CA SER A 73 -10.02 -9.27 -1.58
C SER A 73 -9.08 -8.20 -2.15
N ASP A 74 -8.87 -7.09 -1.44
CA ASP A 74 -7.91 -6.06 -1.86
C ASP A 74 -6.50 -6.61 -1.94
N VAL A 75 -6.09 -7.39 -0.93
CA VAL A 75 -4.76 -8.02 -0.91
C VAL A 75 -4.61 -9.00 -2.07
N SER A 76 -5.58 -9.89 -2.28
CA SER A 76 -5.54 -10.86 -3.38
C SER A 76 -5.45 -10.14 -4.74
N ALA A 77 -6.27 -9.12 -4.97
CA ALA A 77 -6.26 -8.34 -6.20
C ALA A 77 -4.93 -7.63 -6.43
N LEU A 78 -4.34 -7.03 -5.38
CA LEU A 78 -3.03 -6.37 -5.47
C LEU A 78 -1.88 -7.36 -5.73
N ARG A 79 -1.92 -8.55 -5.11
CA ARG A 79 -0.93 -9.62 -5.36
C ARG A 79 -1.04 -10.14 -6.79
N GLU A 80 -2.26 -10.37 -7.28
CA GLU A 80 -2.49 -10.84 -8.64
C GLU A 80 -2.04 -9.81 -9.66
N ALA A 81 -2.43 -8.54 -9.48
CA ALA A 81 -1.93 -7.46 -10.32
C ALA A 81 -0.39 -7.45 -10.35
N THR A 82 0.28 -7.65 -9.21
CA THR A 82 1.75 -7.67 -9.10
C THR A 82 2.37 -8.81 -9.90
N ARG A 83 1.81 -10.03 -9.77
CA ARG A 83 2.26 -11.19 -10.56
C ARG A 83 2.05 -11.00 -12.05
N ALA A 84 0.94 -10.37 -12.44
CA ALA A 84 0.62 -10.06 -13.83
C ALA A 84 1.45 -8.91 -14.42
N GLY A 85 2.33 -8.28 -13.64
CA GLY A 85 3.11 -7.12 -14.09
C GLY A 85 2.24 -5.90 -14.41
N ALA A 86 1.01 -5.84 -13.89
CA ALA A 86 0.07 -4.78 -14.19
C ALA A 86 0.64 -3.42 -13.74
N PRO A 87 0.57 -2.35 -14.55
CA PRO A 87 1.02 -1.03 -14.14
C PRO A 87 0.28 -0.52 -12.90
N HIS A 88 0.95 0.31 -12.09
CA HIS A 88 0.38 0.87 -10.85
C HIS A 88 -0.85 1.77 -11.09
N SER A 89 -1.06 2.24 -12.32
CA SER A 89 -2.21 3.04 -12.74
C SER A 89 -3.49 2.23 -12.92
N LEU A 90 -3.39 0.90 -13.09
CA LEU A 90 -4.57 0.06 -13.16
C LEU A 90 -5.15 -0.07 -11.76
N ARG A 91 -6.32 0.54 -11.55
CA ARG A 91 -7.16 0.19 -10.41
C ARG A 91 -7.31 -1.33 -10.42
N ALA A 92 -7.06 -1.97 -9.28
CA ALA A 92 -7.81 -3.17 -8.96
C ALA A 92 -9.28 -2.74 -8.98
N THR A 93 -9.96 -2.98 -10.09
CA THR A 93 -11.39 -2.72 -10.24
C THR A 93 -12.11 -3.70 -9.34
N VAL A 94 -12.17 -3.38 -8.04
CA VAL A 94 -13.21 -3.90 -7.19
C VAL A 94 -14.43 -3.05 -7.54
N SER A 95 -15.28 -3.58 -8.43
CA SER A 95 -16.65 -3.11 -8.55
C SER A 95 -17.28 -3.18 -7.16
N LEU A 96 -17.76 -2.04 -6.68
CA LEU A 96 -18.73 -2.02 -5.60
C LEU A 96 -20.09 -2.22 -6.26
N ASP A 97 -20.45 -3.49 -6.43
CA ASP A 97 -21.86 -3.93 -6.40
C ASP A 97 -22.08 -4.68 -5.08
#